data_AF-A0A1H0YJA1-F1
#
_entry.id   AF-A0A1H0YJA1-F1
#
_cell.length_a   1.000
_cell.length_b   1.000
_cell.length_c   1.000
_cell.angle_alpha   90.00
_cell.angle_beta   90.00
_cell.angle_gamma   90.00
#
_symmetry.space_group_name_H-M   'P 1'
#
loop_
_entity.id
_entity.type
_entity.pdbx_description
1 polymer ?
#
loop_
_entity_poly.entity_id
_entity_poly.type
_entity_poly.pdbx_seq_one_letter_code
_entity_poly.pdbx_strand_id
1 'polypeptide(L)' 'MCDPVRVRCTTVESGGRESFVLRRSGEQLRIDTPTVFHRTVWTPEQARELRDALTALLGQLTTGGGSR' A
#
# COMPACT_ATOMS: atom_id res chain seq x y z
N MET A 1 -1.45 -5.29 16.62
CA MET A 1 -1.22 -5.45 15.16
C MET A 1 -1.73 -4.18 14.49
N CYS A 2 -0.96 -3.55 13.60
CA CYS A 2 -1.45 -2.40 12.84
C CYS A 2 -2.46 -2.89 11.79
N ASP A 3 -3.59 -2.18 11.67
CA ASP A 3 -4.59 -2.52 10.65
C ASP A 3 -4.03 -2.33 9.23
N PRO A 4 -4.40 -3.21 8.28
CA PRO A 4 -3.97 -3.08 6.90
C PRO A 4 -4.56 -1.81 6.27
N VAL A 5 -3.70 -1.04 5.58
CA VAL A 5 -4.11 0.15 4.84
C VAL A 5 -4.54 -0.24 3.44
N ARG A 6 -5.71 0.22 3.02
CA ARG A 6 -6.24 -0.02 1.67
C ARG A 6 -6.11 1.25 0.84
N VAL A 7 -5.50 1.14 -0.33
CA VAL A 7 -5.37 2.24 -1.29
C VAL A 7 -6.12 1.87 -2.55
N ARG A 8 -7.09 2.70 -2.94
CA ARG A 8 -7.89 2.50 -4.15
C ARG A 8 -7.01 2.65 -5.39
N CYS A 9 -7.26 1.80 -6.37
CA CYS A 9 -6.60 1.89 -7.67
C CYS A 9 -7.61 1.68 -8.79
N THR A 10 -7.30 2.24 -9.96
CA THR A 10 -8.15 2.11 -11.14
C THR A 10 -7.63 0.99 -12.02
N THR A 11 -8.41 -0.08 -12.17
CA THR A 11 -8.15 -1.11 -13.18
C THR A 11 -9.17 -0.99 -14.29
N VAL A 12 -8.70 -1.21 -15.53
CA VAL A 12 -9.47 -1.01 -16.77
C VAL A 12 -10.74 -1.87 -16.78
N GLU A 13 -10.69 -3.06 -16.20
CA GLU A 13 -11.77 -4.05 -16.24
C GLU A 13 -12.76 -3.92 -15.07
N SER A 14 -12.30 -3.44 -13.91
CA SER A 14 -13.09 -3.43 -12.69
C SER A 14 -13.74 -2.08 -12.36
N GLY A 15 -13.50 -1.06 -13.20
CA GLY A 15 -14.05 0.29 -13.00
C GLY A 15 -13.58 0.95 -11.69
N GLY A 16 -12.35 0.66 -11.24
CA GLY A 16 -11.76 1.25 -10.04
C GLY A 16 -12.28 0.73 -8.69
N ARG A 17 -12.74 -0.53 -8.67
CA ARG A 17 -13.17 -1.21 -7.44
C ARG A 17 -12.04 -1.95 -6.72
N GLU A 18 -10.84 -1.99 -7.30
CA GLU A 18 -9.72 -2.72 -6.73
C GLU A 18 -8.91 -1.86 -5.77
N SER A 19 -8.17 -2.51 -4.88
CA SER A 19 -7.30 -1.82 -3.92
C SER A 19 -6.04 -2.62 -3.66
N PHE A 20 -4.95 -1.90 -3.48
CA PHE A 20 -3.72 -2.43 -2.91
C PHE A 20 -3.91 -2.51 -1.39
N VAL A 21 -3.48 -3.60 -0.79
CA VAL A 21 -3.48 -3.76 0.67
C VAL A 21 -2.05 -3.71 1.17
N LEU A 22 -1.76 -2.67 1.93
CA LEU A 22 -0.46 -2.44 2.54
C LEU A 22 -0.50 -2.87 3.99
N ARG A 23 0.48 -3.67 4.42
CA ARG A 23 0.57 -4.10 5.81
C ARG A 23 2.00 -4.40 6.21
N ARG A 24 2.25 -4.29 7.51
CA ARG A 24 3.50 -4.76 8.12
C ARG A 24 3.45 -6.28 8.29
N SER A 25 4.57 -6.93 8.02
CA SER A 25 4.81 -8.36 8.24
C SER A 25 6.16 -8.55 8.91
N GLY A 26 6.17 -8.51 10.25
CA GLY A 26 7.43 -8.49 11.02
C GLY A 26 8.22 -7.21 10.76
N GLU A 27 9.45 -7.34 10.27
CA GLU A 27 10.31 -6.21 9.86
C GLU A 27 10.13 -5.82 8.39
N GLN A 28 9.23 -6.47 7.68
CA GLN A 28 8.99 -6.24 6.26
C GLN A 28 7.69 -5.47 6.02
N LEU A 29 7.65 -4.74 4.91
CA LEU A 29 6.42 -4.18 4.35
C LEU A 29 5.90 -5.14 3.27
N ARG A 30 4.62 -5.50 3.36
CA ARG A 30 3.94 -6.33 2.38
C ARG A 30 2.90 -5.50 1.63
N ILE A 31 2.90 -5.65 0.31
CA ILE A 31 1.94 -5.06 -0.61
C ILE A 31 1.20 -6.21 -1.29
N ASP A 32 -0.06 -6.41 -0.95
CA ASP A 32 -0.92 -7.35 -1.66
C ASP A 32 -1.57 -6.57 -2.82
N THR A 33 -1.20 -6.92 -4.06
CA THR A 33 -1.67 -6.26 -5.27
C THR A 33 -2.89 -6.98 -5.84
N PRO A 34 -3.77 -6.28 -6.58
CA PRO A 34 -4.82 -6.94 -7.35
C PRO A 34 -4.23 -7.91 -8.40
N THR A 35 -5.00 -8.92 -8.79
CA THR A 35 -4.57 -9.97 -9.74
C THR A 35 -4.14 -9.40 -11.09
N VAL A 36 -4.68 -8.24 -11.50
CA VAL A 36 -4.41 -7.61 -12.80
C VAL A 36 -3.55 -6.35 -12.65
N PHE A 37 -2.41 -6.46 -11.96
CA PHE A 37 -1.51 -5.32 -11.68
C PHE A 37 -0.97 -4.61 -12.94
N HIS A 38 -0.79 -5.33 -14.05
CA HIS A 38 -0.22 -4.78 -15.29
C HIS A 38 -1.19 -3.88 -16.08
N ARG A 39 -2.44 -3.76 -15.62
CA ARG A 39 -3.48 -2.89 -16.21
C ARG A 39 -4.01 -1.87 -15.20
N THR A 40 -3.28 -1.65 -14.11
CA THR A 40 -3.62 -0.62 -13.13
C THR A 40 -3.13 0.73 -13.64
N VAL A 41 -4.06 1.66 -13.84
CA VAL A 41 -3.77 3.07 -14.13
C VAL A 41 -4.02 3.86 -12.85
N TRP A 42 -3.13 4.79 -12.55
CA TRP A 42 -3.21 5.62 -11.36
C TRP A 42 -3.51 7.05 -11.77
N THR A 43 -4.52 7.66 -11.15
CA THR A 43 -4.56 9.12 -11.14
C THR A 43 -3.42 9.64 -10.27
N PRO A 44 -2.94 10.88 -10.48
CA PRO A 44 -1.92 11.49 -9.63
C PRO A 44 -2.31 11.47 -8.14
N GLU A 45 -3.58 11.61 -7.81
CA GLU A 45 -4.12 11.58 -6.45
C GLU A 45 -3.97 10.20 -5.82
N GLN A 46 -4.36 9.14 -6.54
CA GLN A 46 -4.20 7.75 -6.08
C GLN A 46 -2.71 7.41 -5.88
N ALA A 47 -1.84 7.90 -6.76
CA ALA A 47 -0.39 7.69 -6.63
C ALA A 47 0.19 8.39 -5.38
N ARG A 48 -0.31 9.59 -5.05
CA ARG A 48 0.08 10.29 -3.81
C ARG A 48 -0.41 9.54 -2.57
N GLU A 49 -1.65 9.05 -2.57
CA GLU A 49 -2.19 8.24 -1.47
C GLU A 49 -1.34 6.98 -1.23
N LEU A 50 -0.96 6.27 -2.30
CA LEU A 50 -0.07 5.10 -2.20
C LEU A 50 1.28 5.47 -1.58
N ARG A 51 1.91 6.55 -2.06
CA ARG A 51 3.20 7.03 -1.55
C ARG A 51 3.12 7.38 -0.07
N ASP A 52 2.09 8.10 0.34
CA ASP A 52 1.95 8.59 1.71
C ASP A 52 1.69 7.41 2.67
N ALA A 53 0.86 6.44 2.26
CA ALA A 53 0.63 5.21 3.02
C ALA A 53 1.91 4.36 3.16
N LEU A 54 2.69 4.21 2.08
CA LEU A 54 3.99 3.53 2.12
C LEU A 54 4.97 4.24 3.07
N THR A 55 5.04 5.57 2.99
CA THR A 55 5.93 6.38 3.84
C THR A 55 5.58 6.24 5.32
N ALA A 56 4.28 6.28 5.66
CA ALA A 56 3.81 6.08 7.02
C ALA A 56 4.18 4.69 7.58
N LEU A 57 3.99 3.63 6.77
CA LEU A 57 4.33 2.27 7.18
C LEU A 57 5.84 2.06 7.31
N LEU A 58 6.65 2.66 6.43
CA LEU A 58 8.10 2.64 6.53
C LEU A 58 8.60 3.32 7.81
N GLY A 59 8.01 4.46 8.19
CA GLY A 59 8.31 5.11 9.47
C GLY A 59 8.07 4.19 10.67
N GLN A 60 7.00 3.39 10.65
CA GLN A 60 6.72 2.42 11.73
C GLN A 60 7.71 1.25 11.78
N LEU A 61 8.32 0.90 10.65
CA LEU A 61 9.36 -0.14 10.60
C LEU A 61 10.68 0.36 11.18
N THR A 62 11.07 1.58 10.84
CA THR A 62 12.36 2.16 11.27
C THR A 62 12.33 2.64 12.72
N THR A 63 11.19 3.12 13.22
CA THR A 63 11.04 3.54 14.62
C THR A 63 11.04 2.35 15.61
N GLY A 64 10.88 1.11 15.14
CA GLY A 64 10.85 -0.09 15.99
C GLY A 64 12.22 -0.73 16.31
N GLY A 65 13.33 -0.19 15.80
CA GLY A 65 14.66 -0.82 15.87
C GLY A 65 15.67 -0.13 16.81
N GLY A 66 15.22 0.71 17.74
CA GLY A 66 16.07 1.46 18.67
C GLY A 66 15.85 1.07 20.13
N SER A 67 16.19 -0.17 20.50
CA SER A 67 16.40 -0.57 21.89
C SER A 67 17.35 -1.76 21.93
N ARG A 68 18.66 -1.46 21.90
CA ARG A 68 19.71 -2.26 22.52
C ARG A 68 20.70 -1.33 23.17
#